data_AF-A0A9L0SJD3-F1
#
_entry.id   AF-A0A9L0SJD3-F1
#
_cell.length_a   1.000
_cell.length_b   1.000
_cell.length_c   1.000
_cell.angle_alpha   90.00
_cell.angle_beta   90.00
_cell.angle_gamma   90.00
#
_symmetry.space_group_name_H-M   'P 1'
#
loop_
_entity.id
_entity.type
_entity.pdbx_description
1 polymer ?
#
loop_
_entity_poly.entity_id
_entity_poly.type
_entity_poly.pdbx_seq_one_letter_code
_entity_poly.pdbx_strand_id
1 'polypeptide(L)'
;MEGRARTPVLTALLCLGLCQDLWNQVQAGVTPKPSIWADPGPVVTWGSPVTIWCQGSLQADVYHLYRGRVSKPVYIEAPQDSSNKTSFFIESMSTHTAGLYQCAYHIRRNGWSERSDPLRLVVTGAYSAPSLSAHPGPVVASGGNVSLWCSSEVTSGTFHLLKEGGANSSQQMEPRIHHGRWQALFPVGPVNTSHGGTYRCYGSPSSYPYAWSQPSDPLHLEVTGVYREPSLSAQPGSLVLSGDNLTLQCRSEADFDRFALTRDEGLTPPQHLHEQHSPDFPLGHVSHTHGGQYRCYGGYNLSHVWSAPSAPLDILIAGMYEKPSLSAQPGPSVSWGENVTLRCRSEIWFDTFHLSKEGSPAPPQHLRLQDTAAPFQANFTIGPVTSDHEGTYRCYGSNSTSPHLLSLPSDLLELRVSGLTWYLNVLIGVTVAFVLLLSLLLLFLLTRHQRQDKRRTPAQTQADLQFPAGAADPQPKDLRLKISSSPAADTQEQTLYAAVKDTQPEEGVELGHQQSLHDEDPQGATYAQVNHSRARLRQGVATSPAPLSEELLNSKHRQAEEDRQMHRQAAASEDPQDVTYAQLNHLILRREMTPPSSQSEEPPAEPSVYAALAIH
;
A
#
# COMPACT_ATOMS: atom_id res chain seq x y z
N MET A 1 -34.83 64.92 60.96
CA MET A 1 -33.76 64.89 61.99
C MET A 1 -33.96 63.59 62.74
N GLU A 2 -33.05 62.62 62.81
CA GLU A 2 -31.68 62.48 62.30
C GLU A 2 -31.56 61.05 61.68
N GLY A 3 -30.55 60.65 60.90
CA GLY A 3 -29.28 61.30 60.58
C GLY A 3 -28.07 60.46 61.03
N ARG A 4 -27.92 59.21 60.57
CA ARG A 4 -26.72 58.39 60.89
C ARG A 4 -26.23 57.50 59.75
N ALA A 5 -25.49 58.10 58.81
CA ALA A 5 -24.77 57.35 57.77
C ALA A 5 -23.59 56.56 58.36
N ARG A 6 -23.54 55.23 58.16
CA ARG A 6 -22.44 54.33 58.58
C ARG A 6 -22.28 53.08 57.69
N THR A 7 -22.26 53.25 56.37
CA THR A 7 -22.15 52.11 55.43
C THR A 7 -21.25 52.24 54.17
N PRO A 8 -20.62 53.37 53.80
CA PRO A 8 -19.63 53.35 52.71
C PRO A 8 -18.24 52.91 53.18
N VAL A 9 -17.82 53.33 54.38
CA VAL A 9 -16.45 53.11 54.88
C VAL A 9 -16.17 51.64 55.20
N LEU A 10 -17.13 50.91 55.78
CA LEU A 10 -16.93 49.51 56.15
C LEU A 10 -16.76 48.62 54.91
N THR A 11 -17.57 48.87 53.88
CA THR A 11 -17.49 48.17 52.58
C THR A 11 -16.20 48.52 51.84
N ALA A 12 -15.79 49.79 51.85
CA ALA A 12 -14.50 50.20 51.28
C ALA A 12 -13.30 49.55 52.00
N LEU A 13 -13.34 49.42 53.34
CA LEU A 13 -12.31 48.73 54.11
C LEU A 13 -12.32 47.21 53.88
N LEU A 14 -13.48 46.58 53.69
CA LEU A 14 -13.59 45.18 53.29
C LEU A 14 -13.04 44.94 51.87
N CYS A 15 -13.34 45.82 50.91
CA CYS A 15 -12.77 45.74 49.57
C CYS A 15 -11.25 46.00 49.58
N LEU A 16 -10.76 46.98 50.35
CA LEU A 16 -9.33 47.23 50.51
C LEU A 16 -8.62 46.04 51.19
N GLY A 17 -9.21 45.47 52.24
CA GLY A 17 -8.70 44.26 52.90
C GLY A 17 -8.62 43.08 51.93
N LEU A 18 -9.72 42.73 51.26
CA LEU A 18 -9.75 41.62 50.29
C LEU A 18 -8.85 41.86 49.07
N CYS A 19 -8.73 43.09 48.58
CA CYS A 19 -7.75 43.43 47.54
C CYS A 19 -6.32 43.34 48.05
N GLN A 20 -6.05 43.67 49.32
CA GLN A 20 -4.73 43.59 49.92
C GLN A 20 -4.33 42.15 50.29
N ASP A 21 -5.28 41.30 50.69
CA ASP A 21 -5.07 39.85 50.84
C ASP A 21 -4.84 39.18 49.49
N LEU A 22 -5.55 39.59 48.44
CA LEU A 22 -5.29 39.14 47.07
C LEU A 22 -3.91 39.63 46.56
N TRP A 23 -3.49 40.86 46.92
CA TRP A 23 -2.14 41.38 46.63
C TRP A 23 -1.07 40.60 47.41
N ASN A 24 -1.32 40.28 48.68
CA ASN A 24 -0.45 39.46 49.51
C ASN A 24 -0.30 38.03 48.93
N GLN A 25 -1.37 37.44 48.37
CA GLN A 25 -1.27 36.17 47.64
C GLN A 25 -0.48 36.29 46.32
N VAL A 26 -0.54 37.43 45.62
CA VAL A 26 0.32 37.72 44.46
C VAL A 26 1.78 38.03 44.87
N GLN A 27 2.01 38.42 46.13
CA GLN A 27 3.33 38.73 46.69
C GLN A 27 3.95 37.58 47.50
N ALA A 28 3.24 36.46 47.66
CA ALA A 28 3.83 35.17 48.00
C ALA A 28 4.66 34.69 46.79
N GLY A 29 5.95 35.02 46.79
CA GLY A 29 6.83 34.98 45.60
C GLY A 29 7.16 33.60 45.05
N VAL A 30 6.19 32.91 44.45
CA VAL A 30 6.39 31.68 43.66
C VAL A 30 7.22 32.01 42.41
N THR A 31 8.51 31.67 42.46
CA THR A 31 9.41 31.77 41.32
C THR A 31 9.00 30.76 40.25
N PRO A 32 8.62 31.18 39.02
CA PRO A 32 8.09 30.25 38.02
C PRO A 32 9.13 29.18 37.64
N LYS A 33 8.70 27.92 37.60
CA LYS A 33 9.52 26.77 37.21
C LYS A 33 10.11 26.98 35.81
N PRO A 34 11.43 26.83 35.61
CA PRO A 34 12.06 27.09 34.32
C PRO A 34 11.79 25.98 33.30
N SER A 35 11.77 26.36 32.03
CA SER A 35 11.79 25.43 30.90
C SER A 35 13.23 25.15 30.45
N ILE A 36 13.45 23.96 29.88
CA ILE A 36 14.76 23.49 29.41
C ILE A 36 14.60 22.76 28.07
N TRP A 37 15.53 22.96 27.14
CA TRP A 37 15.58 22.23 25.86
C TRP A 37 17.02 22.12 25.35
N ALA A 38 17.23 21.33 24.30
CA ALA A 38 18.50 21.23 23.59
C ALA A 38 18.32 21.62 22.12
N ASP A 39 19.37 22.19 21.55
CA ASP A 39 19.45 22.72 20.20
C ASP A 39 20.76 22.21 19.55
N PRO A 40 20.72 21.47 18.42
CA PRO A 40 19.57 21.24 17.55
C PRO A 40 18.55 20.21 18.06
N GLY A 41 18.86 19.47 19.14
CA GLY A 41 17.91 18.52 19.72
C GLY A 41 18.46 17.68 20.88
N PRO A 42 17.62 16.84 21.51
CA PRO A 42 17.99 16.03 22.67
C PRO A 42 18.81 14.76 22.32
N VAL A 43 18.82 14.34 21.06
CA VAL A 43 19.57 13.17 20.57
C VAL A 43 20.66 13.67 19.63
N VAL A 44 21.92 13.47 19.99
CA VAL A 44 23.08 14.09 19.33
C VAL A 44 24.13 13.05 18.97
N THR A 45 24.77 13.18 17.82
CA THR A 45 25.86 12.30 17.38
C THR A 45 27.15 12.52 18.19
N TRP A 46 27.91 11.45 18.41
CA TRP A 46 29.23 11.52 19.06
C TRP A 46 30.12 12.57 18.40
N GLY A 47 30.88 13.30 19.20
CA GLY A 47 31.80 14.34 18.75
C GLY A 47 31.13 15.67 18.37
N SER A 48 29.81 15.69 18.13
CA SER A 48 29.08 16.87 17.67
C SER A 48 28.74 17.84 18.81
N PRO A 49 28.63 19.16 18.56
CA PRO A 49 28.25 20.13 19.57
C PRO A 49 26.74 20.11 19.86
N VAL A 50 26.35 20.63 21.04
CA VAL A 50 24.95 20.88 21.40
C VAL A 50 24.84 22.04 22.38
N THR A 51 23.79 22.85 22.26
CA THR A 51 23.45 23.93 23.20
C THR A 51 22.25 23.53 24.05
N ILE A 52 22.41 23.49 25.37
CA ILE A 52 21.30 23.33 26.31
C ILE A 52 20.80 24.72 26.70
N TRP A 53 19.56 25.04 26.38
CA TRP A 53 18.92 26.30 26.75
C TRP A 53 18.09 26.12 28.02
N CYS A 54 18.12 27.13 28.90
CA CYS A 54 17.23 27.21 30.06
C CYS A 54 16.58 28.59 30.11
N GLN A 55 15.25 28.64 30.27
CA GLN A 55 14.48 29.89 30.36
C GLN A 55 13.70 29.95 31.67
N GLY A 56 13.63 31.15 32.26
CA GLY A 56 13.04 31.42 33.57
C GLY A 56 12.58 32.87 33.67
N SER A 57 12.99 33.58 34.73
CA SER A 57 12.60 34.98 34.96
C SER A 57 13.57 35.98 34.33
N LEU A 58 13.05 37.13 33.86
CA LEU A 58 13.83 38.33 33.52
C LEU A 58 14.62 38.89 34.72
N GLN A 59 14.30 38.46 35.94
CA GLN A 59 14.93 38.89 37.19
C GLN A 59 15.99 37.89 37.71
N ALA A 60 16.33 36.86 36.92
CA ALA A 60 17.35 35.88 37.30
C ALA A 60 18.74 36.51 37.34
N ASP A 61 19.48 36.30 38.44
CA ASP A 61 20.88 36.72 38.59
C ASP A 61 21.85 35.70 37.99
N VAL A 62 21.51 34.41 38.08
CA VAL A 62 22.36 33.29 37.68
C VAL A 62 21.51 32.03 37.46
N TYR A 63 21.92 31.20 36.51
CA TYR A 63 21.35 29.90 36.20
C TYR A 63 22.35 28.80 36.51
N HIS A 64 21.85 27.70 37.06
CA HIS A 64 22.60 26.48 37.32
C HIS A 64 22.06 25.35 36.46
N LEU A 65 22.95 24.65 35.77
CA LEU A 65 22.62 23.40 35.07
C LEU A 65 23.15 22.21 35.87
N TYR A 66 22.26 21.27 36.18
CA TYR A 66 22.53 20.07 36.96
C TYR A 66 22.40 18.82 36.10
N ARG A 67 23.16 17.76 36.44
CA ARG A 67 23.17 16.50 35.71
C ARG A 67 22.97 15.31 36.63
N GLY A 68 22.14 14.36 36.21
CA GLY A 68 21.72 13.22 37.02
C GLY A 68 21.02 13.66 38.31
N ARG A 69 21.23 12.90 39.39
CA ARG A 69 20.69 13.22 40.73
C ARG A 69 21.69 14.00 41.60
N VAL A 70 22.65 14.71 41.00
CA VAL A 70 23.74 15.38 41.72
C VAL A 70 23.29 16.76 42.21
N SER A 71 23.51 17.04 43.49
CA SER A 71 23.09 18.30 44.13
C SER A 71 23.93 19.52 43.73
N LYS A 72 25.16 19.31 43.23
CA LYS A 72 26.05 20.36 42.70
C LYS A 72 25.75 20.62 41.22
N PRO A 73 25.78 21.89 40.76
CA PRO A 73 25.71 22.19 39.33
C PRO A 73 26.96 21.68 38.60
N VAL A 74 26.82 21.40 37.31
CA VAL A 74 27.93 21.11 36.39
C VAL A 74 28.35 22.38 35.66
N TYR A 75 27.39 23.25 35.33
CA TYR A 75 27.63 24.56 34.72
C TYR A 75 26.85 25.65 35.48
N ILE A 76 27.42 26.85 35.51
CA ILE A 76 26.89 28.04 36.20
C ILE A 76 27.06 29.20 35.22
N GLU A 77 25.97 29.83 34.79
CA GLU A 77 26.00 30.92 33.81
C GLU A 77 25.12 32.09 34.23
N ALA A 78 25.57 33.31 33.95
CA ALA A 78 24.73 34.50 34.05
C ALA A 78 23.87 34.64 32.77
N PRO A 79 22.66 35.23 32.84
CA PRO A 79 21.94 35.61 31.64
C PRO A 79 22.63 36.81 30.96
N GLN A 80 22.81 36.73 29.65
CA GLN A 80 23.30 37.85 28.85
C GLN A 80 22.21 38.93 28.68
N ASP A 81 22.59 40.20 28.70
CA ASP A 81 21.79 41.36 28.29
C ASP A 81 20.32 41.39 28.79
N SER A 82 20.12 41.09 30.08
CA SER A 82 18.79 41.02 30.74
C SER A 82 17.79 40.00 30.15
N SER A 83 18.29 39.04 29.39
CA SER A 83 17.54 37.89 28.86
C SER A 83 16.90 37.06 29.98
N ASN A 84 15.68 36.55 29.76
CA ASN A 84 15.06 35.54 30.63
C ASN A 84 15.56 34.11 30.36
N LYS A 85 16.53 33.93 29.47
CA LYS A 85 17.15 32.65 29.11
C LYS A 85 18.68 32.73 29.11
N THR A 86 19.33 31.60 29.39
CA THR A 86 20.75 31.38 29.12
C THR A 86 20.99 30.07 28.38
N SER A 87 22.22 29.89 27.89
CA SER A 87 22.67 28.77 27.06
C SER A 87 23.94 28.15 27.64
N PHE A 88 23.95 26.83 27.79
CA PHE A 88 25.10 26.05 28.20
C PHE A 88 25.61 25.26 26.98
N PHE A 89 26.79 25.61 26.47
CA PHE A 89 27.37 24.97 25.28
C PHE A 89 28.20 23.73 25.66
N ILE A 90 27.98 22.64 24.93
CA ILE A 90 28.80 21.42 24.98
C ILE A 90 29.45 21.28 23.61
N GLU A 91 30.76 21.53 23.54
CA GLU A 91 31.55 21.54 22.30
C GLU A 91 31.59 20.17 21.60
N SER A 92 31.62 19.07 22.37
CA SER A 92 31.77 17.72 21.83
C SER A 92 31.01 16.69 22.67
N MET A 93 30.03 16.02 22.07
CA MET A 93 29.19 15.04 22.75
C MET A 93 29.87 13.67 22.92
N SER A 94 29.72 13.08 24.10
CA SER A 94 30.30 11.79 24.48
C SER A 94 29.46 11.07 25.55
N THR A 95 29.81 9.82 25.85
CA THR A 95 29.23 9.05 26.99
C THR A 95 29.33 9.79 28.34
N HIS A 96 30.31 10.69 28.49
CA HIS A 96 30.54 11.45 29.72
C HIS A 96 29.77 12.78 29.78
N THR A 97 29.17 13.23 28.67
CA THR A 97 28.32 14.43 28.61
C THR A 97 26.83 14.11 28.47
N ALA A 98 26.47 12.96 27.91
CA ALA A 98 25.10 12.45 27.90
C ALA A 98 24.54 12.24 29.32
N GLY A 99 23.22 12.35 29.49
CA GLY A 99 22.56 12.19 30.78
C GLY A 99 21.22 12.90 30.92
N LEU A 100 20.64 12.80 32.12
CA LEU A 100 19.47 13.58 32.51
C LEU A 100 19.91 14.97 33.00
N TYR A 101 19.36 16.04 32.44
CA TYR A 101 19.66 17.42 32.78
C TYR A 101 18.45 18.15 33.35
N GLN A 102 18.68 19.01 34.34
CA GLN A 102 17.69 19.94 34.88
C GLN A 102 18.36 21.26 35.19
N CYS A 103 17.69 22.39 34.94
CA CYS A 103 18.17 23.70 35.36
C CYS A 103 17.34 24.29 36.50
N ALA A 104 17.93 25.26 37.22
CA ALA A 104 17.24 26.20 38.09
C ALA A 104 17.92 27.56 37.99
N TYR A 105 17.22 28.63 38.33
CA TYR A 105 17.80 29.97 38.42
C TYR A 105 17.62 30.55 39.83
N HIS A 106 18.39 31.58 40.14
CA HIS A 106 18.35 32.27 41.42
C HIS A 106 18.01 33.76 41.22
N ILE A 107 17.17 34.30 42.09
CA ILE A 107 16.88 35.73 42.21
C ILE A 107 17.33 36.17 43.62
N ARG A 108 18.22 37.16 43.73
CA ARG A 108 18.75 37.68 45.02
C ARG A 108 17.69 38.00 46.08
N ARG A 109 16.46 38.31 45.68
CA ARG A 109 15.34 38.66 46.56
C ARG A 109 14.39 37.50 46.88
N ASN A 110 14.32 36.47 46.03
CA ASN A 110 13.32 35.40 46.12
C ASN A 110 13.94 34.00 46.29
N GLY A 111 15.27 33.87 46.23
CA GLY A 111 15.98 32.60 46.35
C GLY A 111 16.01 31.80 45.04
N TRP A 112 16.02 30.49 45.16
CA TRP A 112 16.08 29.54 44.04
C TRP A 112 14.69 29.25 43.45
N SER A 113 14.63 29.07 42.13
CA SER A 113 13.50 28.45 41.46
C SER A 113 13.39 26.96 41.79
N GLU A 114 12.21 26.39 41.53
CA GLU A 114 12.11 24.94 41.33
C GLU A 114 13.03 24.47 40.18
N ARG A 115 13.30 23.17 40.11
CA ARG A 115 14.00 22.55 38.98
C ARG A 115 13.08 22.47 37.78
N SER A 116 13.63 22.68 36.58
CA SER A 116 12.97 22.37 35.32
C SER A 116 12.52 20.92 35.25
N ASP A 117 11.63 20.61 34.31
CA ASP A 117 11.44 19.23 33.88
C ASP A 117 12.74 18.63 33.32
N PRO A 118 12.92 17.29 33.38
CA PRO A 118 14.19 16.66 33.09
C PRO A 118 14.41 16.42 31.59
N LEU A 119 15.36 17.14 31.01
CA LEU A 119 15.84 16.93 29.64
C LEU A 119 16.68 15.64 29.58
N ARG A 120 16.27 14.68 28.74
CA ARG A 120 17.10 13.50 28.42
C ARG A 120 18.03 13.84 27.26
N LEU A 121 19.30 14.12 27.55
CA LEU A 121 20.32 14.32 26.52
C LEU A 121 21.04 13.00 26.23
N VAL A 122 21.02 12.58 24.97
CA VAL A 122 21.50 11.28 24.49
C VAL A 122 22.66 11.48 23.51
N VAL A 123 23.70 10.65 23.62
CA VAL A 123 24.73 10.51 22.59
C VAL A 123 24.49 9.26 21.74
N THR A 124 24.56 9.37 20.42
CA THR A 124 24.50 8.23 19.47
C THR A 124 25.86 7.97 18.84
N GLY A 125 26.08 6.77 18.32
CA GLY A 125 27.34 6.36 17.69
C GLY A 125 28.38 5.75 18.63
N ALA A 126 28.05 5.50 19.91
CA ALA A 126 29.01 4.99 20.90
C ALA A 126 29.30 3.48 20.80
N TYR A 127 28.48 2.73 20.08
CA TYR A 127 28.56 1.26 19.91
C TYR A 127 28.18 0.86 18.47
N SER A 128 28.45 -0.38 18.07
CA SER A 128 28.10 -0.90 16.74
C SER A 128 26.58 -0.91 16.49
N ALA A 129 26.19 -0.67 15.23
CA ALA A 129 24.79 -0.62 14.81
C ALA A 129 24.04 -1.95 15.05
N PRO A 130 22.76 -1.91 15.47
CA PRO A 130 21.88 -3.07 15.45
C PRO A 130 21.29 -3.28 14.05
N SER A 131 20.82 -4.50 13.80
CA SER A 131 20.00 -4.82 12.61
C SER A 131 18.52 -4.54 12.88
N LEU A 132 17.79 -4.04 11.88
CA LEU A 132 16.36 -3.73 11.95
C LEU A 132 15.63 -4.39 10.76
N SER A 133 14.51 -5.06 11.01
CA SER A 133 13.64 -5.65 9.99
C SER A 133 12.16 -5.50 10.35
N ALA A 134 11.26 -5.82 9.41
CA ALA A 134 9.81 -5.79 9.61
C ALA A 134 9.21 -7.18 9.36
N HIS A 135 8.24 -7.58 10.18
CA HIS A 135 7.54 -8.85 10.05
C HIS A 135 6.02 -8.65 10.10
N PRO A 136 5.25 -9.17 9.12
CA PRO A 136 5.66 -10.08 8.03
C PRO A 136 6.44 -9.42 6.88
N GLY A 137 6.41 -8.09 6.78
CA GLY A 137 7.16 -7.29 5.80
C GLY A 137 6.95 -5.79 6.04
N PRO A 138 7.68 -4.91 5.32
CA PRO A 138 7.60 -3.46 5.50
C PRO A 138 6.41 -2.78 4.78
N VAL A 139 5.77 -3.45 3.82
CA VAL A 139 4.57 -2.95 3.12
C VAL A 139 3.33 -3.54 3.79
N VAL A 140 2.41 -2.69 4.26
CA VAL A 140 1.29 -3.11 5.12
C VAL A 140 0.00 -2.38 4.73
N ALA A 141 -1.11 -3.10 4.57
CA ALA A 141 -2.41 -2.47 4.37
C ALA A 141 -2.85 -1.69 5.62
N SER A 142 -3.50 -0.54 5.43
CA SER A 142 -4.13 0.23 6.52
C SER A 142 -5.10 -0.64 7.32
N GLY A 143 -5.05 -0.55 8.65
CA GLY A 143 -5.75 -1.44 9.58
C GLY A 143 -5.03 -2.77 9.88
N GLY A 144 -4.01 -3.14 9.09
CA GLY A 144 -3.17 -4.32 9.34
C GLY A 144 -2.24 -4.15 10.55
N ASN A 145 -1.53 -5.22 10.92
CA ASN A 145 -0.54 -5.22 11.99
C ASN A 145 0.84 -5.62 11.46
N VAL A 146 1.88 -4.93 11.89
CA VAL A 146 3.28 -5.28 11.65
C VAL A 146 4.06 -5.20 12.96
N SER A 147 5.21 -5.86 13.03
CA SER A 147 6.17 -5.66 14.11
C SER A 147 7.54 -5.37 13.54
N LEU A 148 8.21 -4.35 14.09
CA LEU A 148 9.60 -4.04 13.77
C LEU A 148 10.52 -4.78 14.74
N TRP A 149 11.43 -5.58 14.19
CA TRP A 149 12.34 -6.44 14.92
C TRP A 149 13.73 -5.83 14.90
N CYS A 150 14.24 -5.46 16.06
CA CYS A 150 15.59 -4.94 16.20
C CYS A 150 16.47 -5.97 16.93
N SER A 151 17.67 -6.27 16.42
CA SER A 151 18.56 -7.24 17.05
C SER A 151 20.05 -6.90 16.98
N SER A 152 20.77 -7.27 18.04
CA SER A 152 22.20 -7.06 18.23
C SER A 152 22.83 -8.24 19.00
N GLU A 153 24.11 -8.49 18.76
CA GLU A 153 24.90 -9.50 19.48
C GLU A 153 25.53 -8.93 20.76
N VAL A 154 25.63 -7.60 20.88
CA VAL A 154 26.45 -6.93 21.90
C VAL A 154 25.63 -6.36 23.06
N THR A 155 24.39 -5.91 22.82
CA THR A 155 23.66 -5.05 23.77
C THR A 155 22.71 -5.81 24.67
N SER A 156 23.16 -6.12 25.89
CA SER A 156 22.36 -6.66 27.01
C SER A 156 21.42 -5.64 27.69
N GLY A 157 20.95 -4.66 26.93
CA GLY A 157 20.16 -3.52 27.43
C GLY A 157 19.15 -3.01 26.42
N THR A 158 18.45 -1.96 26.83
CA THR A 158 17.30 -1.38 26.14
C THR A 158 17.58 -1.03 24.67
N PHE A 159 16.64 -1.40 23.80
CA PHE A 159 16.55 -0.91 22.43
C PHE A 159 15.60 0.29 22.33
N HIS A 160 15.90 1.22 21.44
CA HIS A 160 15.10 2.40 21.14
C HIS A 160 14.77 2.45 19.64
N LEU A 161 13.49 2.57 19.31
CA LEU A 161 13.00 2.72 17.94
C LEU A 161 12.57 4.18 17.72
N LEU A 162 13.16 4.83 16.70
CA LEU A 162 12.85 6.20 16.33
C LEU A 162 12.27 6.24 14.91
N LYS A 163 11.27 7.10 14.71
CA LYS A 163 10.72 7.46 13.39
C LYS A 163 11.31 8.81 12.96
N GLU A 164 11.88 8.87 11.76
CA GLU A 164 12.40 10.10 11.17
C GLU A 164 11.26 11.08 10.85
N GLY A 165 11.49 12.39 11.06
CA GLY A 165 10.50 13.44 10.83
C GLY A 165 9.30 13.46 11.79
N GLY A 166 9.16 12.48 12.68
CA GLY A 166 8.12 12.47 13.73
C GLY A 166 8.43 13.44 14.87
N ALA A 167 7.42 13.72 15.71
CA ALA A 167 7.71 14.25 17.04
C ALA A 167 8.64 13.27 17.78
N ASN A 168 9.64 13.78 18.51
CA ASN A 168 10.80 13.05 19.05
C ASN A 168 10.47 12.06 20.21
N SER A 169 9.54 11.14 19.96
CA SER A 169 9.03 10.14 20.89
C SER A 169 9.60 8.76 20.54
N SER A 170 10.83 8.50 20.96
CA SER A 170 11.46 7.19 20.85
C SER A 170 10.65 6.12 21.60
N GLN A 171 10.26 5.03 20.95
CA GLN A 171 9.70 3.88 21.64
C GLN A 171 10.84 3.11 22.32
N GLN A 172 10.67 2.78 23.61
CA GLN A 172 11.66 2.10 24.44
C GLN A 172 11.21 0.66 24.71
N MET A 173 12.06 -0.34 24.45
CA MET A 173 11.74 -1.75 24.69
C MET A 173 12.92 -2.51 25.35
N GLU A 174 12.60 -3.40 26.28
CA GLU A 174 13.57 -4.30 26.92
C GLU A 174 13.86 -5.52 26.03
N PRO A 175 15.13 -5.96 25.92
CA PRO A 175 15.50 -7.03 25.03
C PRO A 175 15.14 -8.41 25.59
N ARG A 176 14.83 -9.35 24.70
CA ARG A 176 14.75 -10.79 24.97
C ARG A 176 15.89 -11.51 24.27
N ILE A 177 16.41 -12.58 24.87
CA ILE A 177 17.43 -13.42 24.24
C ILE A 177 16.75 -14.48 23.39
N HIS A 178 17.01 -14.45 22.08
CA HIS A 178 16.56 -15.49 21.15
C HIS A 178 17.74 -15.91 20.26
N HIS A 179 18.02 -17.22 20.24
CA HIS A 179 19.16 -17.82 19.52
C HIS A 179 20.53 -17.16 19.79
N GLY A 180 20.76 -16.71 21.03
CA GLY A 180 22.01 -16.05 21.45
C GLY A 180 22.12 -14.57 21.08
N ARG A 181 21.19 -14.02 20.30
CA ARG A 181 21.08 -12.58 20.03
C ARG A 181 20.12 -11.89 21.00
N TRP A 182 20.39 -10.63 21.31
CA TRP A 182 19.46 -9.74 22.01
C TRP A 182 18.50 -9.13 20.99
N GLN A 183 17.20 -9.23 21.23
CA GLN A 183 16.16 -8.83 20.29
C GLN A 183 15.05 -8.03 20.99
N ALA A 184 14.58 -6.95 20.36
CA ALA A 184 13.37 -6.23 20.75
C ALA A 184 12.36 -6.24 19.60
N LEU A 185 11.09 -6.45 19.96
CA LEU A 185 9.97 -6.48 19.03
C LEU A 185 9.06 -5.29 19.35
N PHE A 186 8.94 -4.37 18.40
CA PHE A 186 8.12 -3.17 18.50
C PHE A 186 6.85 -3.37 17.66
N PRO A 187 5.68 -3.62 18.29
CA PRO A 187 4.42 -3.75 17.55
C PRO A 187 3.99 -2.37 17.02
N VAL A 188 3.76 -2.28 15.71
CA VAL A 188 3.22 -1.10 15.04
C VAL A 188 1.91 -1.52 14.40
N GLY A 189 0.81 -1.34 15.13
CA GLY A 189 -0.50 -1.86 14.72
C GLY A 189 -1.62 -1.47 15.71
N PRO A 190 -2.86 -1.23 15.23
CA PRO A 190 -3.27 -1.20 13.83
C PRO A 190 -2.64 -0.05 13.03
N VAL A 191 -2.14 -0.37 11.83
CA VAL A 191 -1.42 0.57 10.95
C VAL A 191 -2.40 1.61 10.37
N ASN A 192 -1.90 2.83 10.18
CA ASN A 192 -2.63 3.94 9.56
C ASN A 192 -1.60 4.88 8.90
N THR A 193 -2.06 5.92 8.20
CA THR A 193 -1.19 6.87 7.48
C THR A 193 -0.08 7.50 8.35
N SER A 194 -0.32 7.76 9.64
CA SER A 194 0.67 8.35 10.53
C SER A 194 1.82 7.40 10.89
N HIS A 195 1.66 6.09 10.66
CA HIS A 195 2.70 5.08 10.88
C HIS A 195 3.68 4.97 9.69
N GLY A 196 3.29 5.33 8.45
CA GLY A 196 4.19 5.29 7.30
C GLY A 196 5.39 6.23 7.47
N GLY A 197 6.61 5.75 7.23
CA GLY A 197 7.84 6.53 7.46
C GLY A 197 9.13 5.71 7.52
N THR A 198 10.27 6.42 7.55
CA THR A 198 11.58 5.83 7.85
C THR A 198 11.77 5.60 9.35
N TYR A 199 12.15 4.38 9.72
CA TYR A 199 12.46 3.98 11.08
C TYR A 199 13.94 3.61 11.21
N ARG A 200 14.55 3.91 12.36
CA ARG A 200 15.89 3.43 12.75
C ARG A 200 15.88 2.95 14.19
N CYS A 201 16.65 1.90 14.47
CA CYS A 201 16.81 1.35 15.81
C CYS A 201 18.20 1.66 16.38
N TYR A 202 18.26 1.78 17.71
CA TYR A 202 19.49 1.96 18.48
C TYR A 202 19.51 0.99 19.67
N GLY A 203 20.66 0.42 19.98
CA GLY A 203 20.89 -0.34 21.22
C GLY A 203 21.58 0.52 22.27
N SER A 204 21.21 0.35 23.55
CA SER A 204 21.84 1.04 24.68
C SER A 204 22.16 0.06 25.82
N PRO A 205 23.39 -0.02 26.33
CA PRO A 205 23.71 -0.87 27.48
C PRO A 205 23.01 -0.37 28.76
N SER A 206 22.54 -1.29 29.59
CA SER A 206 21.83 -0.97 30.85
C SER A 206 22.65 -0.15 31.85
N SER A 207 23.99 -0.19 31.74
CA SER A 207 24.93 0.64 32.51
C SER A 207 25.08 2.08 31.98
N TYR A 208 24.75 2.34 30.71
CA TYR A 208 24.89 3.63 30.04
C TYR A 208 23.64 3.96 29.19
N PRO A 209 22.44 4.10 29.77
CA PRO A 209 21.17 4.23 29.03
C PRO A 209 21.04 5.51 28.18
N TYR A 210 21.92 6.50 28.38
CA TYR A 210 22.01 7.73 27.58
C TYR A 210 23.08 7.66 26.47
N ALA A 211 23.79 6.53 26.35
CA ALA A 211 24.75 6.27 25.29
C ALA A 211 24.21 5.16 24.39
N TRP A 212 23.95 5.51 23.14
CA TRP A 212 23.33 4.66 22.14
C TRP A 212 24.33 4.26 21.07
N SER A 213 24.07 3.14 20.42
CA SER A 213 24.79 2.68 19.24
C SER A 213 24.78 3.69 18.09
N GLN A 214 25.54 3.38 17.04
CA GLN A 214 25.21 3.83 15.68
C GLN A 214 23.76 3.43 15.33
N PRO A 215 23.06 4.19 14.48
CA PRO A 215 21.75 3.78 13.98
C PRO A 215 21.84 2.46 13.20
N SER A 216 20.75 1.69 13.21
CA SER A 216 20.53 0.67 12.17
C SER A 216 20.44 1.31 10.78
N ASP A 217 20.55 0.47 9.76
CA ASP A 217 20.06 0.81 8.42
C ASP A 217 18.60 1.29 8.48
N PRO A 218 18.19 2.23 7.60
CA PRO A 218 16.83 2.75 7.56
C PRO A 218 15.84 1.69 7.08
N LEU A 219 14.74 1.53 7.81
CA LEU A 219 13.60 0.73 7.38
C LEU A 219 12.45 1.66 7.00
N HIS A 220 12.09 1.68 5.72
CA HIS A 220 10.91 2.41 5.25
C HIS A 220 9.68 1.54 5.45
N LEU A 221 8.76 1.96 6.33
CA LEU A 221 7.46 1.32 6.53
C LEU A 221 6.43 2.01 5.63
N GLU A 222 5.71 1.23 4.82
CA GLU A 222 4.80 1.76 3.81
C GLU A 222 3.37 1.27 4.01
N VAL A 223 2.40 2.18 3.80
CA VAL A 223 0.99 1.94 4.10
C VAL A 223 0.16 1.94 2.83
N THR A 224 -0.41 0.78 2.46
CA THR A 224 -1.26 0.61 1.28
C THR A 224 -2.76 0.65 1.65
N GLY A 225 -3.63 0.77 0.64
CA GLY A 225 -5.09 0.72 0.83
C GLY A 225 -5.72 2.04 1.27
N VAL A 226 -5.05 3.18 1.09
CA VAL A 226 -5.55 4.50 1.53
C VAL A 226 -6.22 5.28 0.41
N TYR A 227 -5.65 5.26 -0.80
CA TYR A 227 -6.27 5.83 -2.01
C TYR A 227 -6.95 4.73 -2.87
N ARG A 228 -7.79 5.14 -3.83
CA ARG A 228 -8.43 4.19 -4.78
C ARG A 228 -7.39 3.40 -5.59
N GLU A 229 -7.74 2.16 -5.93
CA GLU A 229 -6.89 1.30 -6.76
C GLU A 229 -6.66 1.89 -8.17
N PRO A 230 -5.44 1.75 -8.73
CA PRO A 230 -5.21 1.93 -10.16
C PRO A 230 -5.60 0.66 -10.95
N SER A 231 -5.66 0.80 -12.27
CA SER A 231 -5.79 -0.32 -13.21
C SER A 231 -4.42 -0.70 -13.77
N LEU A 232 -4.13 -2.00 -13.87
CA LEU A 232 -2.89 -2.52 -14.46
C LEU A 232 -3.19 -3.19 -15.80
N SER A 233 -2.33 -2.94 -16.80
CA SER A 233 -2.44 -3.49 -18.15
C SER A 233 -1.07 -3.89 -18.69
N ALA A 234 -1.03 -4.73 -19.72
CA ALA A 234 0.19 -5.20 -20.37
C ALA A 234 0.17 -4.87 -21.86
N GLN A 235 1.31 -4.45 -22.40
CA GLN A 235 1.52 -4.16 -23.82
C GLN A 235 2.65 -5.06 -24.37
N PRO A 236 2.43 -5.82 -25.46
CA PRO A 236 1.21 -5.87 -26.29
C PRO A 236 0.05 -6.69 -25.68
N GLY A 237 0.29 -7.44 -24.60
CA GLY A 237 -0.72 -8.23 -23.89
C GLY A 237 -0.11 -9.04 -22.75
N SER A 238 -0.94 -9.80 -22.03
CA SER A 238 -0.51 -10.63 -20.88
C SER A 238 0.19 -11.94 -21.28
N LEU A 239 0.00 -12.40 -22.53
CA LEU A 239 0.63 -13.59 -23.10
C LEU A 239 1.74 -13.16 -24.07
N VAL A 240 2.99 -13.49 -23.73
CA VAL A 240 4.20 -12.97 -24.41
C VAL A 240 5.17 -14.12 -24.69
N LEU A 241 5.90 -14.10 -25.80
CA LEU A 241 6.95 -15.10 -26.06
C LEU A 241 8.26 -14.72 -25.36
N SER A 242 8.99 -15.72 -24.88
CA SER A 242 10.35 -15.54 -24.34
C SER A 242 11.26 -14.87 -25.39
N GLY A 243 11.82 -13.70 -25.04
CA GLY A 243 12.60 -12.84 -25.94
C GLY A 243 11.86 -11.61 -26.49
N ASP A 244 10.53 -11.55 -26.44
CA ASP A 244 9.76 -10.34 -26.83
C ASP A 244 9.85 -9.25 -25.76
N ASN A 245 9.54 -8.00 -26.14
CA ASN A 245 9.47 -6.88 -25.21
C ASN A 245 8.09 -6.76 -24.54
N LEU A 246 8.08 -6.66 -23.21
CA LEU A 246 6.88 -6.37 -22.41
C LEU A 246 7.00 -5.02 -21.70
N THR A 247 5.91 -4.25 -21.70
CA THR A 247 5.73 -3.09 -20.83
C THR A 247 4.43 -3.24 -20.05
N LEU A 248 4.47 -3.06 -18.73
CA LEU A 248 3.29 -3.01 -17.88
C LEU A 248 2.91 -1.55 -17.64
N GLN A 249 1.64 -1.20 -17.84
CA GLN A 249 1.15 0.17 -17.73
C GLN A 249 0.08 0.27 -16.64
N CYS A 250 0.38 1.05 -15.61
CA CYS A 250 -0.47 1.36 -14.47
C CYS A 250 -1.21 2.69 -14.71
N ARG A 251 -2.54 2.68 -14.81
CA ARG A 251 -3.36 3.89 -15.04
C ARG A 251 -4.28 4.15 -13.86
N SER A 252 -4.35 5.39 -13.39
CA SER A 252 -5.31 5.83 -12.36
C SER A 252 -6.15 7.01 -12.84
N GLU A 253 -7.28 7.24 -12.18
CA GLU A 253 -8.06 8.49 -12.27
C GLU A 253 -7.42 9.63 -11.46
N ALA A 254 -6.48 9.32 -10.56
CA ALA A 254 -5.78 10.28 -9.71
C ALA A 254 -4.38 10.62 -10.25
N ASP A 255 -4.02 11.90 -10.16
CA ASP A 255 -2.74 12.46 -10.60
C ASP A 255 -1.59 12.07 -9.64
N PHE A 256 -1.20 10.80 -9.62
CA PHE A 256 -0.10 10.28 -8.79
C PHE A 256 1.29 10.60 -9.37
N ASP A 257 2.21 11.11 -8.54
CA ASP A 257 3.59 11.42 -8.95
C ASP A 257 4.47 10.16 -9.08
N ARG A 258 4.20 9.13 -8.26
CA ARG A 258 4.96 7.88 -8.24
C ARG A 258 4.04 6.67 -8.35
N PHE A 259 4.50 5.67 -9.09
CA PHE A 259 3.86 4.38 -9.25
C PHE A 259 4.77 3.29 -8.70
N ALA A 260 4.18 2.22 -8.17
CA ALA A 260 4.88 1.04 -7.71
C ALA A 260 4.31 -0.22 -8.35
N LEU A 261 5.19 -1.20 -8.57
CA LEU A 261 4.86 -2.51 -9.09
C LEU A 261 5.29 -3.60 -8.09
N THR A 262 4.42 -4.59 -7.85
CA THR A 262 4.75 -5.85 -7.16
C THR A 262 4.49 -7.02 -8.09
N ARG A 263 5.36 -8.04 -8.02
CA ARG A 263 5.08 -9.39 -8.49
C ARG A 263 4.90 -10.30 -7.28
N ASP A 264 3.90 -11.16 -7.30
CA ASP A 264 3.71 -12.20 -6.28
C ASP A 264 4.78 -13.28 -6.43
N GLU A 265 5.42 -13.67 -5.33
CA GLU A 265 6.27 -14.86 -5.24
C GLU A 265 5.61 -15.98 -4.40
N GLY A 266 4.30 -15.86 -4.16
CA GLY A 266 3.50 -16.82 -3.40
C GLY A 266 2.43 -16.12 -2.55
N LEU A 267 2.08 -16.73 -1.41
CA LEU A 267 1.06 -16.23 -0.47
C LEU A 267 1.60 -15.20 0.54
N THR A 268 2.84 -14.75 0.39
CA THR A 268 3.49 -13.77 1.27
C THR A 268 3.09 -12.34 0.91
N PRO A 269 2.85 -11.45 1.89
CA PRO A 269 2.72 -10.01 1.64
C PRO A 269 3.94 -9.47 0.86
N PRO A 270 3.76 -8.48 -0.04
CA PRO A 270 4.87 -7.90 -0.79
C PRO A 270 5.89 -7.29 0.18
N GLN A 271 7.16 -7.71 0.08
CA GLN A 271 8.22 -7.21 0.95
C GLN A 271 8.96 -5.99 0.39
N HIS A 272 8.71 -5.65 -0.88
CA HIS A 272 9.35 -4.55 -1.60
C HIS A 272 8.42 -4.04 -2.71
N LEU A 273 8.42 -2.73 -2.96
CA LEU A 273 7.75 -2.10 -4.10
C LEU A 273 8.80 -1.68 -5.13
N HIS A 274 8.65 -2.03 -6.41
CA HIS A 274 9.51 -1.46 -7.45
C HIS A 274 8.92 -0.14 -7.93
N GLU A 275 9.55 0.98 -7.56
CA GLU A 275 9.03 2.33 -7.80
C GLU A 275 9.55 3.00 -9.07
N GLN A 276 8.69 3.79 -9.71
CA GLN A 276 9.07 4.68 -10.81
C GLN A 276 8.17 5.92 -10.86
N HIS A 277 8.69 7.06 -11.33
CA HIS A 277 7.90 8.27 -11.65
C HIS A 277 7.14 8.17 -12.98
N SER A 278 6.89 6.94 -13.44
CA SER A 278 6.29 6.61 -14.73
C SER A 278 5.13 5.64 -14.50
N PRO A 279 3.96 5.83 -15.14
CA PRO A 279 2.92 4.80 -15.17
C PRO A 279 3.36 3.56 -15.96
N ASP A 280 4.35 3.71 -16.85
CA ASP A 280 4.91 2.66 -17.70
C ASP A 280 6.16 2.04 -17.08
N PHE A 281 6.11 0.72 -16.86
CA PHE A 281 7.19 -0.15 -16.38
C PHE A 281 7.69 -1.03 -17.54
N PRO A 282 8.72 -0.60 -18.30
CA PRO A 282 9.30 -1.40 -19.37
C PRO A 282 10.16 -2.53 -18.79
N LEU A 283 9.67 -3.77 -18.83
CA LEU A 283 10.43 -4.95 -18.41
C LEU A 283 11.46 -5.36 -19.48
N GLY A 284 11.29 -4.92 -20.72
CA GLY A 284 12.18 -5.25 -21.83
C GLY A 284 12.02 -6.72 -22.26
N HIS A 285 13.11 -7.32 -22.72
CA HIS A 285 13.15 -8.68 -23.25
C HIS A 285 12.82 -9.72 -22.16
N VAL A 286 11.62 -10.29 -22.22
CA VAL A 286 11.13 -11.20 -21.18
C VAL A 286 11.77 -12.58 -21.25
N SER A 287 11.76 -13.27 -20.11
CA SER A 287 12.25 -14.62 -19.91
C SER A 287 11.43 -15.32 -18.84
N HIS A 288 11.73 -16.58 -18.52
CA HIS A 288 11.03 -17.36 -17.49
C HIS A 288 10.92 -16.68 -16.11
N THR A 289 11.83 -15.75 -15.75
CA THR A 289 11.75 -15.00 -14.48
C THR A 289 10.66 -13.91 -14.48
N HIS A 290 10.02 -13.63 -15.61
CA HIS A 290 9.03 -12.56 -15.77
C HIS A 290 7.58 -13.07 -15.70
N GLY A 291 7.36 -14.39 -15.74
CA GLY A 291 6.04 -14.98 -15.51
C GLY A 291 5.64 -14.88 -14.04
N GLY A 292 4.42 -14.43 -13.78
CA GLY A 292 3.92 -14.21 -12.42
C GLY A 292 2.64 -13.39 -12.39
N GLN A 293 2.05 -13.26 -11.20
CA GLN A 293 0.93 -12.35 -10.95
C GLN A 293 1.48 -10.97 -10.54
N TYR A 294 1.03 -9.90 -11.20
CA TYR A 294 1.48 -8.53 -10.94
C TYR A 294 0.33 -7.67 -10.40
N ARG A 295 0.67 -6.68 -9.57
CA ARG A 295 -0.23 -5.60 -9.11
C ARG A 295 0.54 -4.28 -9.12
N CYS A 296 -0.16 -3.18 -9.38
CA CYS A 296 0.42 -1.84 -9.27
C CYS A 296 -0.29 -0.96 -8.24
N TYR A 297 0.41 0.09 -7.81
CA TYR A 297 -0.02 1.06 -6.81
C TYR A 297 0.32 2.47 -7.30
N GLY A 298 -0.47 3.46 -6.90
CA GLY A 298 -0.20 4.88 -7.11
C GLY A 298 0.01 5.61 -5.79
N GLY A 299 0.91 6.59 -5.78
CA GLY A 299 1.26 7.38 -4.60
C GLY A 299 1.78 8.76 -4.97
N TYR A 300 1.83 9.64 -3.97
CA TYR A 300 2.38 10.99 -4.11
C TYR A 300 3.85 11.03 -3.71
N ASN A 301 4.58 12.02 -4.21
CA ASN A 301 5.99 12.20 -3.85
C ASN A 301 6.14 12.46 -2.34
N LEU A 302 7.26 12.02 -1.76
CA LEU A 302 7.59 12.08 -0.32
C LEU A 302 6.59 11.34 0.62
N SER A 303 5.60 10.62 0.07
CA SER A 303 4.53 9.98 0.84
C SER A 303 4.75 8.47 0.98
N HIS A 304 5.00 7.99 2.20
CA HIS A 304 5.01 6.56 2.56
C HIS A 304 3.60 5.90 2.54
N VAL A 305 2.65 6.49 1.81
CA VAL A 305 1.25 6.07 1.73
C VAL A 305 0.87 5.88 0.27
N TRP A 306 0.26 4.73 -0.01
CA TRP A 306 -0.10 4.25 -1.34
C TRP A 306 -1.60 3.98 -1.47
N SER A 307 -2.04 3.84 -2.71
CA SER A 307 -3.34 3.29 -3.07
C SER A 307 -3.59 1.89 -2.52
N ALA A 308 -4.83 1.43 -2.64
CA ALA A 308 -5.11 0.00 -2.77
C ALA A 308 -4.33 -0.59 -3.97
N PRO A 309 -3.95 -1.88 -3.92
CA PRO A 309 -3.41 -2.57 -5.09
C PRO A 309 -4.44 -2.57 -6.23
N SER A 310 -3.96 -2.55 -7.47
CA SER A 310 -4.78 -2.92 -8.62
C SER A 310 -5.33 -4.35 -8.50
N ALA A 311 -6.39 -4.64 -9.25
CA ALA A 311 -6.69 -6.00 -9.67
C ALA A 311 -5.42 -6.72 -10.20
N PRO A 312 -5.26 -8.03 -9.92
CA PRO A 312 -4.10 -8.79 -10.37
C PRO A 312 -4.08 -8.98 -11.89
N LEU A 313 -2.88 -8.92 -12.46
CA LEU A 313 -2.61 -9.23 -13.86
C LEU A 313 -1.60 -10.38 -13.96
N ASP A 314 -2.06 -11.54 -14.40
CA ASP A 314 -1.20 -12.70 -14.65
C ASP A 314 -0.45 -12.52 -15.99
N ILE A 315 0.88 -12.55 -15.93
CA ILE A 315 1.76 -12.54 -17.11
C ILE A 315 2.21 -13.98 -17.39
N LEU A 316 2.02 -14.41 -18.64
CA LEU A 316 2.27 -15.76 -19.12
C LEU A 316 3.39 -15.74 -20.18
N ILE A 317 4.50 -16.43 -19.89
CA ILE A 317 5.67 -16.49 -20.76
C ILE A 317 5.65 -17.79 -21.55
N ALA A 318 5.43 -17.68 -22.87
CA ALA A 318 5.40 -18.79 -23.80
C ALA A 318 6.78 -19.06 -24.43
N GLY A 319 6.94 -20.28 -24.95
CA GLY A 319 8.20 -20.76 -25.52
C GLY A 319 9.12 -21.51 -24.56
N MET A 320 8.65 -21.90 -23.37
CA MET A 320 9.44 -22.61 -22.37
C MET A 320 9.51 -24.14 -22.55
N TYR A 321 8.63 -24.70 -23.38
CA TYR A 321 8.51 -26.14 -23.67
C TYR A 321 8.13 -26.36 -25.15
N GLU A 322 8.20 -27.59 -25.67
CA GLU A 322 7.81 -27.90 -27.06
C GLU A 322 6.30 -27.69 -27.32
N LYS A 323 5.94 -27.35 -28.56
CA LYS A 323 4.55 -27.00 -28.92
C LYS A 323 3.60 -28.20 -28.90
N PRO A 324 2.37 -28.06 -28.39
CA PRO A 324 1.30 -29.04 -28.58
C PRO A 324 0.69 -28.93 -29.98
N SER A 325 -0.11 -29.93 -30.33
CA SER A 325 -0.97 -29.96 -31.51
C SER A 325 -2.39 -29.48 -31.17
N LEU A 326 -3.04 -28.76 -32.09
CA LEU A 326 -4.42 -28.27 -31.96
C LEU A 326 -5.28 -28.82 -33.11
N SER A 327 -6.51 -29.22 -32.80
CA SER A 327 -7.46 -29.79 -33.76
C SER A 327 -8.90 -29.41 -33.40
N ALA A 328 -9.82 -29.39 -34.37
CA ALA A 328 -11.23 -29.10 -34.17
C ALA A 328 -12.10 -30.31 -34.52
N GLN A 329 -13.14 -30.56 -33.73
CA GLN A 329 -14.15 -31.61 -33.97
C GLN A 329 -15.55 -30.98 -33.87
N PRO A 330 -16.46 -31.19 -34.85
CA PRO A 330 -16.31 -32.04 -36.04
C PRO A 330 -15.34 -31.50 -37.10
N GLY A 331 -15.04 -30.18 -37.08
CA GLY A 331 -14.07 -29.56 -37.98
C GLY A 331 -13.92 -28.05 -37.71
N PRO A 332 -13.07 -27.35 -38.49
CA PRO A 332 -12.79 -25.91 -38.33
C PRO A 332 -13.86 -24.99 -38.98
N SER A 333 -14.94 -25.54 -39.52
CA SER A 333 -16.04 -24.76 -40.10
C SER A 333 -17.36 -25.34 -39.60
N VAL A 334 -18.13 -24.51 -38.90
CA VAL A 334 -19.25 -24.93 -38.03
C VAL A 334 -20.41 -23.95 -38.20
N SER A 335 -21.65 -24.43 -38.06
CA SER A 335 -22.85 -23.60 -38.24
C SER A 335 -23.17 -22.80 -36.98
N TRP A 336 -23.78 -21.63 -37.17
CA TRP A 336 -24.30 -20.82 -36.06
C TRP A 336 -25.28 -21.64 -35.21
N GLY A 337 -25.05 -21.64 -33.89
CA GLY A 337 -25.84 -22.42 -32.93
C GLY A 337 -25.37 -23.86 -32.67
N GLU A 338 -24.43 -24.39 -33.45
CA GLU A 338 -23.81 -25.70 -33.17
C GLU A 338 -22.72 -25.59 -32.09
N ASN A 339 -22.20 -26.73 -31.60
CA ASN A 339 -21.07 -26.79 -30.68
C ASN A 339 -19.82 -27.34 -31.41
N VAL A 340 -18.65 -26.79 -31.11
CA VAL A 340 -17.34 -27.27 -31.59
C VAL A 340 -16.41 -27.59 -30.43
N THR A 341 -15.63 -28.66 -30.54
CA THR A 341 -14.63 -29.03 -29.55
C THR A 341 -13.23 -28.84 -30.13
N LEU A 342 -12.48 -27.88 -29.57
CA LEU A 342 -11.07 -27.70 -29.86
C LEU A 342 -10.25 -28.60 -28.93
N ARG A 343 -9.56 -29.58 -29.50
CA ARG A 343 -8.74 -30.58 -28.80
C ARG A 343 -7.27 -30.22 -28.95
N CYS A 344 -6.67 -29.78 -27.85
CA CYS A 344 -5.24 -29.60 -27.71
C CYS A 344 -4.60 -30.91 -27.22
N ARG A 345 -3.49 -31.36 -27.81
CA ARG A 345 -2.79 -32.60 -27.42
C ARG A 345 -1.28 -32.42 -27.46
N SER A 346 -0.61 -32.91 -26.43
CA SER A 346 0.85 -32.96 -26.31
C SER A 346 1.37 -34.41 -26.24
N GLU A 347 2.65 -34.59 -26.56
CA GLU A 347 3.41 -35.82 -26.28
C GLU A 347 4.21 -35.68 -24.97
N ILE A 348 4.68 -34.48 -24.64
CA ILE A 348 5.21 -34.11 -23.33
C ILE A 348 4.07 -33.99 -22.30
N TRP A 349 4.31 -34.44 -21.08
CA TRP A 349 3.34 -34.32 -19.98
C TRP A 349 3.13 -32.86 -19.58
N PHE A 350 1.87 -32.43 -19.62
CA PHE A 350 1.38 -31.18 -19.05
C PHE A 350 0.13 -31.49 -18.23
N ASP A 351 0.02 -30.97 -17.02
CA ASP A 351 -1.20 -31.09 -16.21
C ASP A 351 -2.24 -30.01 -16.54
N THR A 352 -1.83 -28.94 -17.23
CA THR A 352 -2.69 -27.79 -17.54
C THR A 352 -2.49 -27.39 -18.99
N PHE A 353 -3.60 -27.23 -19.71
CA PHE A 353 -3.60 -26.74 -21.10
C PHE A 353 -4.31 -25.40 -21.16
N HIS A 354 -3.85 -24.53 -22.05
CA HIS A 354 -4.40 -23.19 -22.29
C HIS A 354 -4.84 -23.05 -23.74
N LEU A 355 -5.93 -22.32 -23.97
CA LEU A 355 -6.46 -21.94 -25.28
C LEU A 355 -6.60 -20.42 -25.34
N SER A 356 -5.92 -19.79 -26.30
CA SER A 356 -6.08 -18.36 -26.59
C SER A 356 -6.68 -18.14 -27.97
N LYS A 357 -7.49 -17.10 -28.11
CA LYS A 357 -7.91 -16.54 -29.39
C LYS A 357 -7.00 -15.36 -29.75
N GLU A 358 -6.45 -15.34 -30.96
CA GLU A 358 -5.58 -14.26 -31.43
C GLU A 358 -6.34 -12.93 -31.50
N GLY A 359 -5.71 -11.85 -31.01
CA GLY A 359 -6.35 -10.53 -30.89
C GLY A 359 -7.36 -10.38 -29.74
N SER A 360 -7.58 -11.41 -28.92
CA SER A 360 -8.42 -11.30 -27.71
C SER A 360 -7.67 -10.65 -26.55
N PRO A 361 -8.22 -9.61 -25.88
CA PRO A 361 -7.67 -9.09 -24.63
C PRO A 361 -8.05 -9.95 -23.41
N ALA A 362 -9.00 -10.87 -23.53
CA ALA A 362 -9.37 -11.79 -22.45
C ALA A 362 -8.27 -12.84 -22.22
N PRO A 363 -7.98 -13.23 -20.96
CA PRO A 363 -6.94 -14.20 -20.64
C PRO A 363 -7.24 -15.58 -21.25
N PRO A 364 -6.21 -16.42 -21.51
CA PRO A 364 -6.41 -17.76 -22.05
C PRO A 364 -7.34 -18.62 -21.18
N GLN A 365 -8.26 -19.34 -21.82
CA GLN A 365 -9.06 -20.35 -21.14
C GLN A 365 -8.13 -21.50 -20.77
N HIS A 366 -8.13 -21.95 -19.52
CA HIS A 366 -7.29 -23.07 -19.09
C HIS A 366 -8.11 -24.24 -18.56
N LEU A 367 -7.63 -25.46 -18.82
CA LEU A 367 -8.20 -26.71 -18.35
C LEU A 367 -7.10 -27.54 -17.69
N ARG A 368 -7.33 -27.92 -16.43
CA ARG A 368 -6.42 -28.80 -15.68
C ARG A 368 -6.90 -30.26 -15.76
N LEU A 369 -5.98 -31.15 -16.09
CA LEU A 369 -6.17 -32.60 -16.07
C LEU A 369 -6.07 -33.15 -14.65
N GLN A 370 -6.94 -34.11 -14.35
CA GLN A 370 -6.94 -34.86 -13.08
C GLN A 370 -6.26 -36.23 -13.20
N ASP A 371 -6.05 -36.70 -14.43
CA ASP A 371 -5.40 -37.98 -14.75
C ASP A 371 -4.00 -37.73 -15.33
N THR A 372 -3.05 -38.58 -14.96
CA THR A 372 -1.66 -38.58 -15.45
C THR A 372 -1.41 -39.66 -16.50
N ALA A 373 -2.42 -40.45 -16.89
CA ALA A 373 -2.35 -41.37 -18.02
C ALA A 373 -2.27 -40.64 -19.36
N ALA A 374 -1.43 -41.13 -20.28
CA ALA A 374 -1.35 -40.65 -21.65
C ALA A 374 -2.57 -41.11 -22.48
N PRO A 375 -3.04 -40.34 -23.48
CA PRO A 375 -2.44 -39.13 -24.05
C PRO A 375 -2.82 -37.84 -23.29
N PHE A 376 -1.85 -36.94 -23.13
CA PHE A 376 -2.04 -35.66 -22.46
C PHE A 376 -2.75 -34.68 -23.40
N GLN A 377 -4.02 -34.40 -23.11
CA GLN A 377 -4.88 -33.62 -24.01
C GLN A 377 -6.02 -32.94 -23.25
N ALA A 378 -6.45 -31.77 -23.71
CA ALA A 378 -7.61 -31.06 -23.20
C ALA A 378 -8.61 -30.75 -24.32
N ASN A 379 -9.90 -30.84 -24.00
CA ASN A 379 -11.02 -30.62 -24.92
C ASN A 379 -11.79 -29.36 -24.51
N PHE A 380 -11.53 -28.25 -25.20
CA PHE A 380 -12.23 -26.98 -25.01
C PHE A 380 -13.50 -26.99 -25.86
N THR A 381 -14.67 -27.01 -25.23
CA THR A 381 -15.96 -26.99 -25.95
C THR A 381 -16.47 -25.56 -26.07
N ILE A 382 -16.60 -25.06 -27.29
CA ILE A 382 -17.12 -23.74 -27.62
C ILE A 382 -18.52 -23.94 -28.22
N GLY A 383 -19.56 -23.45 -27.58
CA GLY A 383 -20.92 -23.56 -28.11
C GLY A 383 -22.01 -23.10 -27.12
N PRO A 384 -23.21 -22.71 -27.61
CA PRO A 384 -23.58 -22.61 -29.03
C PRO A 384 -22.81 -21.49 -29.75
N VAL A 385 -22.37 -21.76 -30.99
CA VAL A 385 -21.40 -20.91 -31.69
C VAL A 385 -22.05 -19.66 -32.30
N THR A 386 -21.53 -18.48 -31.95
CA THR A 386 -21.87 -17.16 -32.54
C THR A 386 -20.72 -16.63 -33.41
N SER A 387 -20.93 -15.48 -34.07
CA SER A 387 -19.89 -14.71 -34.77
C SER A 387 -18.65 -14.43 -33.92
N ASP A 388 -18.82 -14.28 -32.62
CA ASP A 388 -17.78 -13.78 -31.72
C ASP A 388 -16.73 -14.86 -31.42
N HIS A 389 -17.04 -16.12 -31.76
CA HIS A 389 -16.12 -17.25 -31.76
C HIS A 389 -15.35 -17.41 -33.10
N GLU A 390 -15.67 -16.65 -34.16
CA GLU A 390 -14.91 -16.71 -35.41
C GLU A 390 -13.51 -16.08 -35.24
N GLY A 391 -12.47 -16.77 -35.71
CA GLY A 391 -11.08 -16.28 -35.67
C GLY A 391 -10.03 -17.36 -35.44
N THR A 392 -8.78 -16.93 -35.22
CA THR A 392 -7.63 -17.81 -35.05
C THR A 392 -7.43 -18.22 -33.60
N TYR A 393 -7.25 -19.52 -33.35
CA TYR A 393 -6.96 -20.11 -32.05
C TYR A 393 -5.57 -20.75 -32.02
N ARG A 394 -4.92 -20.69 -30.85
CA ARG A 394 -3.71 -21.45 -30.53
C ARG A 394 -3.84 -22.05 -29.14
N CYS A 395 -3.18 -23.19 -28.90
CA CYS A 395 -3.12 -23.82 -27.60
C CYS A 395 -1.69 -24.02 -27.10
N TYR A 396 -1.58 -24.15 -25.78
CA TYR A 396 -0.31 -24.22 -25.05
C TYR A 396 -0.44 -25.26 -23.92
N GLY A 397 0.67 -25.83 -23.50
CA GLY A 397 0.78 -26.65 -22.30
C GLY A 397 1.55 -25.92 -21.19
N SER A 398 1.20 -26.18 -19.93
CA SER A 398 1.95 -25.75 -18.75
C SER A 398 1.91 -26.82 -17.64
N ASN A 399 2.71 -26.60 -16.60
CA ASN A 399 2.75 -27.43 -15.40
C ASN A 399 2.33 -26.56 -14.20
N SER A 400 1.49 -27.07 -13.30
CA SER A 400 1.06 -26.34 -12.11
C SER A 400 2.17 -25.99 -11.11
N THR A 401 3.37 -26.57 -11.22
CA THR A 401 4.57 -26.07 -10.51
C THR A 401 5.07 -24.72 -11.04
N SER A 402 4.64 -24.32 -12.23
CA SER A 402 5.08 -23.14 -12.95
C SER A 402 3.96 -22.61 -13.87
N PRO A 403 2.79 -22.23 -13.31
CA PRO A 403 1.57 -21.98 -14.09
C PRO A 403 1.68 -20.80 -15.07
N HIS A 404 2.63 -19.89 -14.83
CA HIS A 404 2.94 -18.75 -15.67
C HIS A 404 3.91 -19.07 -16.83
N LEU A 405 4.41 -20.31 -16.93
CA LEU A 405 5.34 -20.75 -17.98
C LEU A 405 4.63 -21.70 -18.94
N LEU A 406 4.54 -21.28 -20.20
CA LEU A 406 3.83 -22.01 -21.25
C LEU A 406 4.79 -22.58 -22.30
N SER A 407 4.35 -23.62 -22.99
CA SER A 407 4.99 -24.15 -24.19
C SER A 407 5.15 -23.09 -25.29
N LEU A 408 5.88 -23.43 -26.36
CA LEU A 408 5.67 -22.81 -27.67
C LEU A 408 4.19 -22.94 -28.08
N PRO A 409 3.65 -21.98 -28.84
CA PRO A 409 2.29 -22.05 -29.37
C PRO A 409 2.10 -23.25 -30.30
N SER A 410 0.92 -23.84 -30.28
CA SER A 410 0.48 -24.75 -31.35
C SER A 410 0.50 -24.05 -32.72
N ASP A 411 0.47 -24.84 -33.79
CA ASP A 411 0.09 -24.32 -35.10
C ASP A 411 -1.31 -23.71 -35.04
N LEU A 412 -1.56 -22.74 -35.92
CA LEU A 412 -2.78 -21.93 -35.92
C LEU A 412 -3.99 -22.71 -36.41
N LEU A 413 -5.15 -22.49 -35.78
CA LEU A 413 -6.44 -23.03 -36.21
C LEU A 413 -7.44 -21.90 -36.41
N GLU A 414 -7.81 -21.63 -37.66
CA GLU A 414 -8.94 -20.76 -37.97
C GLU A 414 -10.27 -21.49 -37.72
N LEU A 415 -11.11 -20.95 -36.85
CA LEU A 415 -12.50 -21.38 -36.69
C LEU A 415 -13.41 -20.42 -37.46
N ARG A 416 -14.18 -20.94 -38.42
CA ARG A 416 -15.07 -20.15 -39.31
C ARG A 416 -16.54 -20.49 -39.05
N VAL A 417 -17.40 -19.47 -38.98
CA VAL A 417 -18.80 -19.62 -38.54
C VAL A 417 -19.76 -19.37 -39.70
N SER A 418 -20.53 -20.40 -40.07
CA SER A 418 -21.44 -20.37 -41.22
C SER A 418 -22.92 -20.20 -40.80
N GLY A 419 -23.77 -19.72 -41.71
CA GLY A 419 -25.22 -19.75 -41.54
C GLY A 419 -25.89 -18.44 -41.11
N LEU A 420 -25.14 -17.40 -40.72
CA LEU A 420 -25.71 -16.05 -40.50
C LEU A 420 -26.44 -15.54 -41.76
N THR A 421 -25.85 -15.79 -42.94
CA THR A 421 -26.43 -15.50 -44.26
C THR A 421 -27.71 -16.30 -44.54
N TRP A 422 -27.81 -17.54 -44.07
CA TRP A 422 -29.05 -18.33 -44.20
C TRP A 422 -30.18 -17.72 -43.36
N TYR A 423 -29.92 -17.39 -42.09
CA TYR A 423 -30.92 -16.74 -41.24
C TYR A 423 -31.37 -15.37 -41.78
N LEU A 424 -30.43 -14.55 -42.28
CA LEU A 424 -30.76 -13.29 -42.96
C LEU A 424 -31.61 -13.52 -44.22
N ASN A 425 -31.25 -14.47 -45.08
CA ASN A 425 -32.00 -14.77 -46.30
C ASN A 425 -33.41 -15.32 -45.99
N VAL A 426 -33.56 -16.13 -44.94
CA VAL A 426 -34.87 -16.61 -44.47
C VAL A 426 -35.70 -15.46 -43.89
N LEU A 427 -35.11 -14.57 -43.09
CA LEU A 427 -35.80 -13.40 -42.54
C LEU A 427 -36.26 -12.42 -43.63
N ILE A 428 -35.43 -12.18 -44.64
CA ILE A 428 -35.78 -11.41 -45.84
C ILE A 428 -36.90 -12.12 -46.63
N GLY A 429 -36.82 -13.44 -46.82
CA GLY A 429 -37.85 -14.22 -47.49
C GLY A 429 -39.21 -14.18 -46.78
N VAL A 430 -39.21 -14.33 -45.45
CA VAL A 430 -40.42 -14.26 -44.60
C VAL A 430 -41.02 -12.86 -44.60
N THR A 431 -40.21 -11.80 -44.47
CA THR A 431 -40.72 -10.42 -44.50
C THR A 431 -41.27 -10.04 -45.87
N VAL A 432 -40.61 -10.42 -46.97
CA VAL A 432 -41.14 -10.24 -48.34
C VAL A 432 -42.45 -11.02 -48.53
N ALA A 433 -42.52 -12.28 -48.11
CA ALA A 433 -43.75 -13.09 -48.19
C ALA A 433 -44.91 -12.48 -47.37
N PHE A 434 -44.62 -11.94 -46.19
CA PHE A 434 -45.60 -11.26 -45.34
C PHE A 434 -46.12 -9.96 -45.97
N VAL A 435 -45.23 -9.14 -46.56
CA VAL A 435 -45.62 -7.93 -47.31
C VAL A 435 -46.45 -8.28 -48.55
N LEU A 436 -46.09 -9.34 -49.28
CA LEU A 436 -46.89 -9.83 -50.41
C LEU A 436 -48.28 -10.30 -49.95
N LEU A 437 -48.38 -11.09 -48.87
CA LEU A 437 -49.66 -11.51 -48.29
C LEU A 437 -50.52 -10.31 -47.85
N LEU A 438 -49.94 -9.29 -47.20
CA LEU A 438 -50.65 -8.07 -46.83
C LEU A 438 -51.13 -7.27 -48.04
N SER A 439 -50.31 -7.13 -49.08
CA SER A 439 -50.72 -6.43 -50.32
C SER A 439 -51.82 -7.17 -51.08
N LEU A 440 -51.78 -8.51 -51.10
CA LEU A 440 -52.86 -9.35 -51.66
C LEU A 440 -54.14 -9.29 -50.82
N LEU A 441 -54.03 -9.24 -49.48
CA LEU A 441 -55.17 -9.03 -48.58
C LEU A 441 -55.82 -7.65 -48.81
N LEU A 442 -55.01 -6.59 -48.94
CA LEU A 442 -55.48 -5.25 -49.26
C LEU A 442 -56.15 -5.20 -50.65
N LEU A 443 -55.56 -5.82 -51.67
CA LEU A 443 -56.19 -5.96 -53.00
C LEU A 443 -57.50 -6.76 -52.94
N PHE A 444 -57.59 -7.79 -52.11
CA PHE A 444 -58.82 -8.56 -51.90
C PHE A 444 -59.90 -7.71 -51.19
N LEU A 445 -59.53 -6.92 -50.18
CA LEU A 445 -60.45 -6.00 -49.50
C LEU A 445 -60.93 -4.88 -50.44
N LEU A 446 -60.02 -4.27 -51.21
CA LEU A 446 -60.35 -3.25 -52.22
C LEU A 446 -61.26 -3.80 -53.33
N THR A 447 -60.99 -5.02 -53.82
CA THR A 447 -61.86 -5.66 -54.83
C THR A 447 -63.19 -6.14 -54.24
N ARG A 448 -63.27 -6.47 -52.94
CA ARG A 448 -64.57 -6.65 -52.25
C ARG A 448 -65.32 -5.33 -52.11
N HIS A 449 -64.67 -4.23 -51.78
CA HIS A 449 -65.28 -2.89 -51.71
C HIS A 449 -65.84 -2.50 -53.09
N GLN A 450 -65.03 -2.55 -54.15
CA GLN A 450 -65.47 -2.26 -55.51
C GLN A 450 -66.57 -3.21 -56.01
N ARG A 451 -66.63 -4.46 -55.52
CA ARG A 451 -67.74 -5.40 -55.79
C ARG A 451 -69.00 -5.10 -54.97
N GLN A 452 -68.89 -4.44 -53.82
CA GLN A 452 -70.04 -3.92 -53.06
C GLN A 452 -70.57 -2.63 -53.68
N ASP A 453 -69.69 -1.72 -54.13
CA ASP A 453 -70.07 -0.52 -54.90
C ASP A 453 -70.75 -0.91 -56.22
N LYS A 454 -70.18 -1.84 -57.00
CA LYS A 454 -70.82 -2.41 -58.20
C LYS A 454 -72.08 -3.26 -57.91
N ARG A 455 -72.50 -3.39 -56.65
CA ARG A 455 -73.81 -3.97 -56.26
C ARG A 455 -74.81 -2.93 -55.74
N ARG A 456 -74.50 -1.62 -55.80
CA ARG A 456 -75.38 -0.53 -55.35
C ARG A 456 -75.56 0.57 -56.41
N THR A 457 -76.63 0.47 -57.20
CA THR A 457 -77.47 1.57 -57.74
C THR A 457 -78.57 0.99 -58.64
N PRO A 458 -79.74 1.64 -58.84
CA PRO A 458 -80.42 2.64 -58.00
C PRO A 458 -81.96 2.41 -57.81
N ALA A 459 -82.54 2.95 -56.73
CA ALA A 459 -83.96 3.33 -56.55
C ALA A 459 -84.04 4.22 -55.27
N GLN A 460 -84.62 5.42 -55.24
CA GLN A 460 -86.07 5.75 -55.11
C GLN A 460 -86.76 4.96 -53.97
N THR A 461 -87.46 5.58 -52.99
CA THR A 461 -88.48 6.63 -53.16
C THR A 461 -88.68 7.51 -51.90
N GLN A 462 -88.50 8.84 -52.05
CA GLN A 462 -89.37 9.98 -51.62
C GLN A 462 -90.06 10.06 -50.24
N ALA A 463 -89.84 11.21 -49.56
CA ALA A 463 -90.66 11.86 -48.50
C ALA A 463 -90.83 11.08 -47.17
N ASP A 464 -91.25 11.67 -46.04
CA ASP A 464 -91.58 13.07 -45.70
C ASP A 464 -91.15 13.34 -44.24
N LEU A 465 -90.88 14.58 -43.83
CA LEU A 465 -90.59 14.90 -42.41
C LEU A 465 -90.85 16.37 -42.06
N GLN A 466 -91.84 16.61 -41.18
CA GLN A 466 -92.30 17.94 -40.75
C GLN A 466 -91.83 18.30 -39.32
N PHE A 467 -91.95 19.58 -38.97
CA PHE A 467 -91.60 20.22 -37.69
C PHE A 467 -92.38 19.68 -36.46
N PRO A 468 -91.87 19.87 -35.23
CA PRO A 468 -92.05 21.12 -34.45
C PRO A 468 -90.72 21.91 -34.27
N ALA A 469 -90.61 23.24 -34.20
CA ALA A 469 -91.39 24.30 -33.53
C ALA A 469 -91.23 24.27 -31.99
N GLY A 470 -90.71 25.29 -31.29
CA GLY A 470 -90.06 26.57 -31.67
C GLY A 470 -89.15 27.01 -30.49
N ALA A 471 -88.53 28.17 -30.35
CA ALA A 471 -88.34 29.40 -31.12
C ALA A 471 -87.91 30.47 -30.07
N ALA A 472 -86.67 30.97 -30.12
CA ALA A 472 -86.24 32.14 -29.33
C ALA A 472 -85.01 32.81 -29.98
N ASP A 473 -85.20 34.03 -30.45
CA ASP A 473 -84.22 34.99 -31.01
C ASP A 473 -84.04 36.11 -29.92
N PRO A 474 -83.08 37.08 -29.96
CA PRO A 474 -82.42 37.59 -31.15
C PRO A 474 -80.92 37.97 -31.14
N GLN A 475 -80.43 38.17 -32.37
CA GLN A 475 -79.21 38.88 -32.79
C GLN A 475 -79.22 40.40 -32.40
N PRO A 476 -78.17 41.26 -32.62
CA PRO A 476 -77.24 41.24 -33.78
C PRO A 476 -75.77 41.75 -33.65
N LYS A 477 -74.94 41.40 -34.67
CA LYS A 477 -73.78 42.16 -35.26
C LYS A 477 -72.52 42.42 -34.39
N ASP A 478 -71.34 42.74 -34.94
CA ASP A 478 -70.84 43.02 -36.32
C ASP A 478 -69.43 42.38 -36.54
N LEU A 479 -69.03 41.94 -37.75
CA LEU A 479 -68.05 42.57 -38.69
C LEU A 479 -66.63 42.92 -38.10
N ARG A 480 -65.46 42.71 -38.76
CA ARG A 480 -65.10 42.44 -40.18
C ARG A 480 -63.58 42.12 -40.37
N LEU A 481 -63.18 41.51 -41.52
CA LEU A 481 -61.88 41.61 -42.29
C LEU A 481 -60.90 40.40 -42.41
N LYS A 482 -60.66 39.95 -43.66
CA LYS A 482 -59.42 40.03 -44.51
C LYS A 482 -58.00 39.89 -43.87
N ILE A 483 -56.94 39.29 -44.49
CA ILE A 483 -56.72 38.68 -45.84
C ILE A 483 -55.46 37.76 -45.94
N SER A 484 -55.48 36.79 -46.89
CA SER A 484 -54.40 36.10 -47.66
C SER A 484 -52.91 36.01 -47.20
N SER A 485 -52.29 34.82 -47.31
CA SER A 485 -51.26 34.47 -48.36
C SER A 485 -50.37 33.25 -48.02
N SER A 486 -49.56 32.79 -49.00
CA SER A 486 -48.47 31.79 -48.86
C SER A 486 -47.33 32.15 -49.82
N PRO A 487 -46.06 31.86 -49.50
CA PRO A 487 -45.37 30.71 -50.14
C PRO A 487 -44.36 29.99 -49.20
N ALA A 488 -43.45 29.19 -49.76
CA ALA A 488 -42.58 28.23 -49.05
C ALA A 488 -41.07 28.60 -49.03
N ALA A 489 -40.29 27.89 -48.19
CA ALA A 489 -38.82 27.75 -48.23
C ALA A 489 -38.37 26.48 -47.48
N ASP A 490 -37.14 26.00 -47.76
CA ASP A 490 -36.54 24.73 -47.31
C ASP A 490 -35.45 24.88 -46.21
N THR A 491 -34.86 23.75 -45.77
CA THR A 491 -33.60 23.60 -44.97
C THR A 491 -33.66 23.98 -43.46
N GLN A 492 -32.92 23.36 -42.52
CA GLN A 492 -31.84 22.34 -42.58
C GLN A 492 -31.79 21.41 -41.32
N GLU A 493 -30.97 20.36 -41.41
CA GLU A 493 -30.43 19.31 -40.48
C GLU A 493 -30.22 19.64 -38.96
N GLN A 494 -29.95 18.71 -38.00
CA GLN A 494 -29.66 17.25 -37.98
C GLN A 494 -29.92 16.58 -36.58
N THR A 495 -29.97 15.23 -36.51
CA THR A 495 -29.76 14.26 -35.36
C THR A 495 -30.09 14.65 -33.89
N LEU A 496 -30.91 13.92 -33.09
CA LEU A 496 -30.90 12.48 -32.65
C LEU A 496 -29.75 12.19 -31.63
N TYR A 497 -29.88 11.55 -30.45
CA TYR A 497 -30.78 10.54 -29.83
C TYR A 497 -31.38 11.05 -28.47
N ALA A 498 -32.50 10.61 -27.86
CA ALA A 498 -33.28 9.36 -27.72
C ALA A 498 -33.05 8.60 -26.38
N ALA A 499 -34.12 8.41 -25.58
CA ALA A 499 -34.19 7.50 -24.43
C ALA A 499 -35.66 7.24 -23.99
N VAL A 500 -36.04 5.97 -23.78
CA VAL A 500 -37.32 5.55 -23.14
C VAL A 500 -37.04 4.31 -22.27
N LYS A 501 -37.66 4.26 -21.07
CA LYS A 501 -37.70 3.08 -20.19
C LYS A 501 -38.94 2.24 -20.49
N ASP A 502 -38.90 0.95 -20.17
CA ASP A 502 -40.11 0.13 -19.99
C ASP A 502 -40.08 -0.67 -18.68
N THR A 503 -41.21 -1.33 -18.36
CA THR A 503 -41.65 -1.60 -16.97
C THR A 503 -41.66 -3.06 -16.48
N GLN A 504 -42.08 -3.23 -15.22
CA GLN A 504 -42.32 -4.45 -14.42
C GLN A 504 -43.36 -5.43 -15.00
N PRO A 505 -43.44 -6.68 -14.50
CA PRO A 505 -44.43 -7.08 -13.45
C PRO A 505 -43.77 -7.71 -12.19
N GLU A 506 -44.32 -7.72 -10.96
CA GLU A 506 -45.56 -8.33 -10.36
C GLU A 506 -45.45 -9.88 -10.14
N GLU A 507 -46.02 -10.55 -9.12
CA GLU A 507 -47.06 -10.21 -8.12
C GLU A 507 -47.00 -11.14 -6.84
N GLY A 508 -47.51 -10.70 -5.67
CA GLY A 508 -47.99 -11.55 -4.54
C GLY A 508 -46.98 -12.32 -3.64
N VAL A 509 -47.27 -12.74 -2.39
CA VAL A 509 -48.43 -12.60 -1.46
C VAL A 509 -47.91 -12.48 0.01
N GLU A 510 -48.79 -12.09 0.95
CA GLU A 510 -48.54 -11.51 2.29
C GLU A 510 -48.56 -12.50 3.50
N LEU A 511 -48.36 -11.95 4.72
CA LEU A 511 -48.55 -12.47 6.11
C LEU A 511 -47.32 -13.15 6.78
N GLY A 512 -46.98 -12.89 8.05
CA GLY A 512 -47.46 -11.89 9.02
C GLY A 512 -47.16 -12.25 10.49
N HIS A 513 -47.10 -11.25 11.41
CA HIS A 513 -46.88 -11.36 12.88
C HIS A 513 -45.46 -11.81 13.35
N GLN A 514 -44.91 -11.42 14.53
CA GLN A 514 -45.16 -10.29 15.46
C GLN A 514 -43.93 -10.08 16.42
N GLN A 515 -43.95 -9.00 17.22
CA GLN A 515 -43.03 -8.47 18.26
C GLN A 515 -42.42 -9.52 19.25
N SER A 516 -41.38 -9.26 20.08
CA SER A 516 -40.97 -7.99 20.74
C SER A 516 -39.48 -7.91 21.17
N LEU A 517 -39.11 -6.77 21.79
CA LEU A 517 -37.82 -6.46 22.43
C LEU A 517 -37.55 -7.25 23.72
N HIS A 518 -36.27 -7.36 24.11
CA HIS A 518 -35.80 -7.04 25.48
C HIS A 518 -34.27 -6.81 25.54
N ASP A 519 -33.84 -5.85 26.37
CA ASP A 519 -32.43 -5.64 26.78
C ASP A 519 -32.01 -6.59 27.92
N GLU A 520 -30.71 -6.86 28.05
CA GLU A 520 -29.89 -6.73 29.29
C GLU A 520 -28.41 -7.14 29.02
N ASP A 521 -27.45 -6.51 29.72
CA ASP A 521 -26.05 -6.95 29.89
C ASP A 521 -25.78 -7.04 31.40
N PRO A 522 -25.13 -8.13 31.88
CA PRO A 522 -23.84 -7.86 32.51
C PRO A 522 -22.77 -8.96 32.32
N GLN A 523 -21.52 -8.53 32.54
CA GLN A 523 -20.29 -9.32 32.54
C GLN A 523 -20.30 -10.54 33.47
N GLY A 524 -19.68 -11.64 33.02
CA GLY A 524 -19.33 -12.79 33.87
C GLY A 524 -18.23 -13.67 33.28
N ALA A 525 -17.12 -13.84 33.99
CA ALA A 525 -16.01 -14.69 33.56
C ALA A 525 -16.10 -16.11 34.16
N THR A 526 -15.64 -17.14 33.43
CA THR A 526 -15.07 -18.40 33.97
C THR A 526 -14.37 -19.18 32.85
N TYR A 527 -13.24 -19.83 33.15
CA TYR A 527 -12.51 -20.70 32.23
C TYR A 527 -13.14 -22.11 32.16
N ALA A 528 -13.18 -22.71 30.96
CA ALA A 528 -13.47 -24.13 30.79
C ALA A 528 -12.17 -24.95 30.63
N GLN A 529 -12.06 -26.06 31.39
CA GLN A 529 -10.93 -26.98 31.30
C GLN A 529 -11.10 -27.98 30.14
N VAL A 530 -9.99 -28.38 29.51
CA VAL A 530 -9.87 -29.67 28.83
C VAL A 530 -8.91 -30.56 29.65
N ASN A 531 -9.26 -31.82 29.81
CA ASN A 531 -8.71 -32.67 30.88
C ASN A 531 -7.68 -33.69 30.36
N HIS A 532 -6.59 -33.90 31.10
CA HIS A 532 -5.52 -34.85 30.73
C HIS A 532 -5.82 -36.29 31.16
N SER A 533 -5.60 -37.25 30.26
CA SER A 533 -5.51 -38.68 30.58
C SER A 533 -4.09 -39.07 31.07
N ARG A 534 -4.02 -39.74 32.24
CA ARG A 534 -2.82 -40.40 32.81
C ARG A 534 -2.46 -41.70 32.03
N ALA A 535 -1.42 -42.50 32.27
CA ALA A 535 -0.41 -42.67 33.35
C ALA A 535 0.88 -43.33 32.74
N ARG A 536 2.00 -43.70 33.39
CA ARG A 536 2.45 -43.92 34.81
C ARG A 536 3.89 -43.33 34.96
N LEU A 537 4.44 -42.88 36.10
CA LEU A 537 4.40 -43.22 37.55
C LEU A 537 5.51 -44.19 38.02
N ARG A 538 6.64 -43.63 38.50
CA ARG A 538 7.47 -44.03 39.68
C ARG A 538 8.55 -42.94 39.90
N GLN A 539 8.50 -42.14 40.98
CA GLN A 539 9.02 -42.39 42.35
C GLN A 539 10.56 -42.50 42.40
N GLY A 540 11.30 -41.62 43.12
CA GLY A 540 10.92 -40.40 43.85
C GLY A 540 11.94 -40.02 44.95
N VAL A 541 11.62 -39.00 45.76
CA VAL A 541 12.26 -38.63 47.06
C VAL A 541 13.70 -38.06 46.97
N ALA A 542 14.11 -36.96 47.64
CA ALA A 542 13.42 -35.83 48.29
C ALA A 542 14.44 -34.70 48.63
N THR A 543 13.96 -33.63 49.31
CA THR A 543 14.70 -32.62 50.11
C THR A 543 15.66 -31.64 49.41
N SER A 544 15.46 -30.36 49.70
CA SER A 544 16.41 -29.24 49.52
C SER A 544 17.25 -29.07 50.81
N PRO A 545 18.42 -28.40 50.77
CA PRO A 545 18.42 -26.94 51.04
C PRO A 545 19.49 -26.13 50.25
N ALA A 546 19.50 -24.81 50.46
CA ALA A 546 20.58 -23.85 50.19
C ALA A 546 21.19 -23.38 51.55
N PRO A 547 22.14 -22.40 51.67
CA PRO A 547 22.78 -21.51 50.68
C PRO A 547 24.32 -21.35 50.88
N LEU A 548 24.90 -20.20 50.45
CA LEU A 548 26.29 -19.69 50.66
C LEU A 548 27.38 -20.35 49.76
N SER A 549 28.55 -19.76 49.47
CA SER A 549 29.01 -18.35 49.31
C SER A 549 30.47 -18.36 48.79
N GLU A 550 30.95 -17.26 48.17
CA GLU A 550 32.39 -16.94 47.97
C GLU A 550 33.22 -17.94 47.11
N GLU A 551 34.40 -17.62 46.56
CA GLU A 551 34.96 -16.37 46.02
C GLU A 551 35.97 -16.76 44.90
N LEU A 552 36.48 -15.77 44.16
CA LEU A 552 37.82 -15.74 43.55
C LEU A 552 38.23 -16.84 42.54
N LEU A 553 38.53 -16.43 41.29
CA LEU A 553 39.73 -16.90 40.60
C LEU A 553 40.21 -15.89 39.55
N ASN A 554 41.49 -15.53 39.62
CA ASN A 554 42.12 -14.52 38.77
C ASN A 554 43.34 -15.13 38.05
N SER A 555 43.54 -14.74 36.79
CA SER A 555 44.75 -14.92 35.97
C SER A 555 45.25 -16.35 35.73
N LYS A 556 45.30 -16.76 34.46
CA LYS A 556 46.52 -16.59 33.64
C LYS A 556 46.26 -16.95 32.18
N HIS A 557 47.07 -16.34 31.31
CA HIS A 557 47.15 -16.62 29.88
C HIS A 557 48.55 -17.16 29.54
N ARG A 558 48.71 -17.62 28.29
CA ARG A 558 49.97 -17.75 27.51
C ARG A 558 50.83 -19.04 27.57
N GLN A 559 50.91 -19.67 26.38
CA GLN A 559 52.13 -19.98 25.58
C GLN A 559 52.58 -21.46 25.44
N ALA A 560 53.09 -21.80 24.23
CA ALA A 560 53.85 -22.99 23.77
C ALA A 560 53.07 -24.33 23.70
N GLU A 561 52.70 -24.93 22.56
CA GLU A 561 53.38 -25.21 21.26
C GLU A 561 54.39 -26.39 21.31
N GLU A 562 54.27 -27.30 20.31
CA GLU A 562 55.08 -28.48 19.94
C GLU A 562 55.34 -29.65 20.94
N ASP A 563 54.98 -30.89 20.53
CA ASP A 563 55.97 -31.94 20.16
C ASP A 563 55.32 -33.10 19.32
N ARG A 564 56.07 -34.19 19.08
CA ARG A 564 56.08 -35.07 17.88
C ARG A 564 55.26 -36.38 17.85
N GLN A 565 54.57 -36.57 16.70
CA GLN A 565 54.85 -37.57 15.63
C GLN A 565 54.61 -39.11 15.81
N MET A 566 54.20 -39.75 14.69
CA MET A 566 54.03 -41.21 14.40
C MET A 566 52.69 -41.85 14.87
N HIS A 567 52.11 -42.86 14.21
CA HIS A 567 52.65 -43.84 13.24
C HIS A 567 51.56 -44.49 12.32
N ARG A 568 51.87 -44.77 11.03
CA ARG A 568 51.41 -45.88 10.10
C ARG A 568 49.91 -46.28 10.00
N GLN A 569 49.32 -46.88 8.95
CA GLN A 569 49.52 -47.25 7.50
C GLN A 569 48.16 -47.89 7.05
N ALA A 570 47.74 -48.14 5.79
CA ALA A 570 48.07 -47.77 4.39
C ALA A 570 46.99 -48.38 3.44
N ALA A 571 47.20 -48.33 2.10
CA ALA A 571 46.43 -48.99 1.00
C ALA A 571 45.06 -48.37 0.59
N ALA A 572 44.64 -48.36 -0.70
CA ALA A 572 45.33 -48.57 -1.99
C ALA A 572 44.46 -48.11 -3.20
N SER A 573 45.08 -47.85 -4.38
CA SER A 573 44.49 -47.66 -5.73
C SER A 573 43.50 -46.49 -5.95
N GLU A 574 43.33 -45.89 -7.15
CA GLU A 574 44.06 -45.90 -8.45
C GLU A 574 43.79 -44.56 -9.19
N ASP A 575 44.57 -44.22 -10.22
CA ASP A 575 44.56 -42.93 -10.97
C ASP A 575 44.63 -43.25 -12.50
N PRO A 576 44.03 -42.50 -13.47
CA PRO A 576 44.60 -41.21 -13.92
C PRO A 576 43.65 -40.11 -14.48
N GLN A 577 44.03 -38.84 -14.21
CA GLN A 577 44.05 -37.64 -15.12
C GLN A 577 42.77 -37.12 -15.83
N ASP A 578 42.53 -35.80 -15.79
CA ASP A 578 42.93 -34.85 -16.88
C ASP A 578 42.83 -33.34 -16.45
N VAL A 579 43.41 -32.43 -17.26
CA VAL A 579 43.35 -30.94 -17.33
C VAL A 579 43.16 -30.12 -16.02
N THR A 580 44.18 -29.46 -15.46
CA THR A 580 45.04 -28.35 -15.96
C THR A 580 44.37 -26.96 -16.01
N TYR A 581 44.85 -26.05 -15.15
CA TYR A 581 44.84 -24.59 -15.34
C TYR A 581 46.27 -24.06 -15.16
N ALA A 582 46.73 -23.22 -16.10
CA ALA A 582 48.09 -22.71 -16.12
C ALA A 582 48.21 -21.33 -15.43
N GLN A 583 49.24 -21.18 -14.61
CA GLN A 583 49.63 -19.93 -13.96
C GLN A 583 50.95 -19.45 -14.58
N LEU A 584 50.99 -18.24 -15.15
CA LEU A 584 52.21 -17.66 -15.71
C LEU A 584 52.49 -16.27 -15.14
N ASN A 585 53.76 -16.05 -14.81
CA ASN A 585 54.29 -14.85 -14.17
C ASN A 585 55.39 -14.26 -15.07
N HIS A 586 55.47 -12.94 -15.23
CA HIS A 586 56.50 -12.30 -16.03
C HIS A 586 57.12 -11.08 -15.36
N LEU A 587 58.44 -11.12 -15.21
CA LEU A 587 59.26 -10.04 -14.66
C LEU A 587 59.69 -9.05 -15.75
N ILE A 588 59.47 -7.77 -15.46
CA ILE A 588 60.36 -6.60 -15.64
C ILE A 588 61.32 -6.62 -16.86
N LEU A 589 61.21 -5.58 -17.68
CA LEU A 589 62.33 -5.06 -18.48
C LEU A 589 62.45 -3.53 -18.28
N ARG A 590 63.64 -3.06 -17.90
CA ARG A 590 63.92 -1.63 -17.63
C ARG A 590 64.03 -0.81 -18.92
N ARG A 591 63.57 0.45 -18.88
CA ARG A 591 64.31 1.59 -19.45
C ARG A 591 64.02 2.87 -18.66
N GLU A 592 65.05 3.70 -18.48
CA GLU A 592 64.99 4.91 -17.65
C GLU A 592 64.67 6.16 -18.48
N MET A 593 63.99 7.13 -17.86
CA MET A 593 64.26 8.56 -18.05
C MET A 593 63.82 9.35 -16.80
N THR A 594 64.47 10.49 -16.57
CA THR A 594 64.46 11.22 -15.29
C THR A 594 63.26 12.16 -15.10
N PRO A 595 62.79 12.38 -13.86
CA PRO A 595 61.76 13.36 -13.55
C PRO A 595 62.33 14.79 -13.39
N PRO A 596 61.63 15.84 -13.87
CA PRO A 596 61.85 17.23 -13.44
C PRO A 596 61.12 17.51 -12.11
N SER A 597 61.47 18.63 -11.45
CA SER A 597 60.95 19.03 -10.15
C SER A 597 60.15 20.34 -10.21
N SER A 598 59.24 20.53 -9.23
CA SER A 598 58.43 21.74 -8.98
C SER A 598 57.38 22.07 -10.07
N GLN A 599 56.25 22.73 -9.80
CA GLN A 599 55.98 23.71 -8.74
C GLN A 599 54.69 23.43 -7.93
N SER A 600 54.43 24.31 -6.95
CA SER A 600 53.20 24.37 -6.14
C SER A 600 52.18 25.28 -6.81
N GLU A 601 50.93 24.88 -6.86
CA GLU A 601 49.81 25.76 -7.18
C GLU A 601 48.56 25.35 -6.38
N GLU A 602 47.83 26.34 -5.88
CA GLU A 602 46.77 26.20 -4.87
C GLU A 602 45.40 26.45 -5.51
N PRO A 603 44.40 25.56 -5.37
CA PRO A 603 43.11 25.73 -6.03
C PRO A 603 42.29 26.85 -5.35
N PRO A 604 41.64 27.75 -6.12
CA PRO A 604 40.88 28.87 -5.56
C PRO A 604 39.57 28.39 -4.91
N ALA A 605 39.16 29.06 -3.83
CA ALA A 605 37.89 28.78 -3.16
C ALA A 605 36.71 29.43 -3.88
N GLU A 606 35.68 28.63 -4.21
CA GLU A 606 34.40 29.13 -4.70
C GLU A 606 33.48 29.58 -3.53
N PRO A 607 32.74 30.71 -3.67
CA PRO A 607 31.92 31.24 -2.60
C PRO A 607 30.51 30.60 -2.55
N SER A 608 30.22 29.86 -1.48
CA SER A 608 28.90 29.28 -1.22
C SER A 608 27.90 30.33 -0.68
N VAL A 609 27.19 31.00 -1.59
CA VAL A 609 26.16 32.00 -1.25
C VAL A 609 24.86 31.32 -0.80
N TYR A 610 24.65 31.23 0.52
CA TYR A 610 23.35 30.86 1.09
C TYR A 610 22.37 32.03 1.01
N ALA A 611 21.29 31.86 0.23
CA ALA A 611 20.19 32.83 0.18
C ALA A 611 19.23 32.64 1.37
N ALA A 612 19.09 33.68 2.20
CA ALA A 612 18.11 33.69 3.28
C ALA A 612 16.73 34.16 2.75
N LEU A 613 15.73 33.28 2.81
CA LEU A 613 14.33 33.64 2.53
C LEU A 613 13.72 34.31 3.77
N ALA A 614 13.56 35.64 3.69
CA ALA A 614 12.73 36.38 4.64
C ALA A 614 11.25 36.23 4.25
N ILE A 615 10.41 35.83 5.21
CA ILE A 615 8.95 35.85 5.07
C ILE A 615 8.45 37.16 5.69
N HIS A 616 7.57 37.85 4.96
CA HIS A 616 6.78 39.01 5.40
C HIS A 616 5.29 38.70 5.23
#